data_AF-A0A2D9GBZ0-F1
#
_entry.id   AF-A0A2D9GBZ0-F1
#
_cell.length_a   1.000
_cell.length_b   1.000
_cell.length_c   1.000
_cell.angle_alpha   90.00
_cell.angle_beta   90.00
_cell.angle_gamma   90.00
#
_symmetry.space_group_name_H-M   'P 1'
#
loop_
_entity.id
_entity.type
_entity.pdbx_description
1 polymer ?
#
loop_
_entity_poly.entity_id
_entity_poly.type
_entity_poly.pdbx_seq_one_letter_code
_entity_poly.pdbx_strand_id
1 'polypeptide(L)'
;KNGLTPGTQYRVMWRTWCSATGGPYRSPVWDGPVIWNQPSSIRISDANTEDRKLLKIVDILGREVNPNEEICNTSLFYIYDDGSVEKKIIIE
;
A
#
# COMPACT_ATOMS: atom_id res chain seq x y z
N LYS A 1 -1.02 -16.72 -4.82
CA LYS A 1 -0.41 -17.38 -3.64
C LYS A 1 -1.47 -17.41 -2.52
N ASN A 2 -1.71 -18.55 -1.88
CA ASN A 2 -2.75 -18.85 -0.86
C ASN A 2 -4.10 -19.41 -1.34
N GLY A 3 -4.31 -19.67 -2.63
CA GLY A 3 -5.50 -20.39 -3.12
C GLY A 3 -6.86 -19.67 -2.95
N LEU A 4 -6.87 -18.42 -2.49
CA LEU A 4 -8.08 -17.62 -2.36
C LEU A 4 -8.48 -17.04 -3.73
N THR A 5 -9.71 -17.31 -4.15
CA THR A 5 -10.35 -16.66 -5.29
C THR A 5 -10.82 -15.24 -4.93
N PRO A 6 -10.49 -14.23 -5.76
CA PRO A 6 -10.99 -12.86 -5.60
C PRO A 6 -12.52 -12.77 -5.70
N GLY A 7 -13.14 -11.84 -4.98
CA GLY A 7 -14.59 -11.62 -5.00
C GLY A 7 -15.41 -12.65 -4.20
N THR A 8 -14.73 -13.61 -3.56
CA THR A 8 -15.37 -14.62 -2.72
C THR A 8 -15.32 -14.22 -1.25
N GLN A 9 -16.40 -14.51 -0.52
CA GLN A 9 -16.47 -14.35 0.92
C GLN A 9 -15.94 -15.60 1.61
N TYR A 10 -15.01 -15.41 2.55
CA TYR A 10 -14.40 -16.46 3.34
C TYR A 10 -14.84 -16.40 4.79
N ARG A 11 -14.94 -17.58 5.40
CA ARG A 11 -15.16 -17.76 6.82
C ARG A 11 -13.86 -18.18 7.48
N VAL A 12 -13.37 -17.35 8.39
CA VAL A 12 -12.13 -17.61 9.14
C VAL A 12 -12.48 -18.02 10.56
N MET A 13 -11.88 -19.12 11.02
CA MET A 13 -11.94 -19.57 12.41
C MET A 13 -10.52 -19.64 12.96
N TRP A 14 -10.34 -19.35 14.24
CA TRP A 14 -9.02 -19.37 14.89
C TRP A 14 -9.05 -20.03 16.25
N ARG A 15 -7.86 -20.36 16.76
CA ARG A 15 -7.64 -20.77 18.15
C ARG A 15 -6.58 -19.88 18.76
N THR A 16 -6.86 -19.40 19.94
CA THR A 16 -5.85 -18.75 20.77
C THR A 16 -5.02 -19.81 21.48
N TRP A 17 -3.73 -19.52 21.60
CA TRP A 17 -2.75 -20.32 22.36
C TRP A 17 -2.27 -19.60 23.62
N CYS A 18 -2.82 -18.42 23.88
CA CYS A 18 -2.56 -17.62 25.06
C CYS A 18 -3.86 -17.43 25.87
N SER A 19 -3.75 -17.60 27.18
CA SER A 19 -4.78 -17.16 28.13
C SER A 19 -4.75 -15.64 28.27
N ALA A 20 -5.90 -15.00 28.48
CA ALA A 20 -6.00 -13.57 28.83
C ALA A 20 -5.27 -13.24 30.16
N THR A 21 -5.02 -14.24 31.00
CA THR A 21 -4.23 -14.13 32.23
C THR A 21 -2.72 -14.31 32.02
N GLY A 22 -2.25 -14.47 30.77
CA GLY A 22 -0.83 -14.60 30.44
C GLY A 22 -0.27 -15.99 30.74
N GLY A 23 -0.54 -16.96 29.87
CA GLY A 23 0.02 -18.31 29.95
C GLY A 23 -0.31 -19.15 28.71
N PRO A 24 0.44 -20.24 28.45
CA PRO A 24 0.16 -21.15 27.35
C PRO A 24 -1.16 -21.88 27.59
N TYR A 25 -2.19 -21.54 26.83
CA TYR A 25 -3.51 -22.16 26.90
C TYR A 25 -4.09 -22.28 25.52
N ARG A 26 -4.39 -23.52 25.09
CA ARG A 26 -5.04 -23.79 23.82
C ARG A 26 -6.56 -23.84 24.01
N SER A 27 -7.29 -22.99 23.30
CA SER A 27 -8.75 -23.01 23.36
C SER A 27 -9.31 -24.39 22.96
N PRO A 28 -10.24 -24.98 23.75
CA PRO A 28 -10.85 -26.27 23.42
C PRO A 28 -11.78 -26.14 22.21
N VAL A 29 -12.40 -24.96 22.07
CA VAL A 29 -13.32 -24.61 20.99
C VAL A 29 -12.65 -23.68 19.98
N TRP A 30 -13.15 -23.72 18.73
CA TRP A 30 -12.82 -22.71 17.74
C TRP A 30 -13.60 -21.44 18.03
N ASP A 31 -12.93 -20.31 18.05
CA ASP A 31 -13.61 -19.02 18.11
C ASP A 31 -14.18 -18.64 16.74
N GLY A 32 -15.21 -17.80 16.79
CA GLY A 32 -16.26 -17.67 15.79
C GLY A 32 -15.81 -17.38 14.35
N PRO A 33 -16.75 -17.40 13.41
CA PRO A 33 -16.46 -17.07 12.02
C PRO A 33 -16.26 -15.56 11.83
N VAL A 34 -15.01 -15.12 11.64
CA VAL A 34 -14.76 -13.80 11.03
C VAL A 34 -15.07 -13.91 9.56
N ILE A 35 -15.95 -13.02 9.10
CA ILE A 35 -16.26 -12.87 7.69
C ILE A 35 -15.17 -12.03 7.05
N TRP A 36 -14.45 -12.62 6.09
CA TRP A 36 -13.46 -11.93 5.29
C TRP A 36 -13.94 -11.84 3.85
N ASN A 37 -14.14 -10.61 3.35
CA ASN A 37 -14.48 -10.38 1.96
C ASN A 37 -13.18 -10.21 1.17
N GLN A 38 -12.84 -11.18 0.32
CA GLN A 38 -11.65 -11.06 -0.50
C GLN A 38 -11.88 -9.99 -1.59
N PRO A 39 -11.09 -8.91 -1.63
CA PRO A 39 -11.24 -7.90 -2.67
C PRO A 39 -10.99 -8.52 -4.06
N SER A 40 -11.86 -8.19 -5.02
CA SER A 40 -11.83 -8.73 -6.39
C SER A 40 -10.65 -8.20 -7.22
N SER A 41 -10.01 -7.13 -6.77
CA SER A 41 -8.83 -6.55 -7.39
C SER A 41 -8.19 -5.57 -6.42
N ILE A 42 -6.89 -5.73 -6.12
CA ILE A 42 -6.07 -4.57 -5.83
C ILE A 42 -5.76 -3.97 -7.19
N ARG A 43 -6.39 -2.84 -7.51
CA ARG A 43 -5.87 -1.99 -8.56
C ARG A 43 -4.60 -1.38 -7.97
N ILE A 44 -3.44 -1.94 -8.28
CA ILE A 44 -2.31 -1.05 -8.53
C ILE A 44 -2.77 -0.32 -9.78
N SER A 45 -3.28 0.88 -9.58
CA SER A 45 -3.62 1.75 -10.69
C SER A 45 -2.30 2.09 -11.38
N ASP A 46 -1.92 1.27 -12.36
CA ASP A 46 -1.41 1.85 -13.60
C ASP A 46 -2.62 2.52 -14.27
N ALA A 47 -3.13 3.58 -13.63
CA ALA A 47 -4.07 4.48 -14.25
C ALA A 47 -3.27 5.13 -15.37
N ASN A 48 -3.70 4.90 -16.61
CA ASN A 48 -3.18 5.52 -17.82
C ASN A 48 -2.47 6.84 -17.51
N THR A 49 -1.14 6.80 -17.58
CA THR A 49 -0.20 7.90 -17.30
C THR A 49 -0.45 9.13 -18.18
N GLU A 50 -1.38 9.05 -19.14
CA GLU A 50 -1.57 10.03 -20.21
C GLU A 50 -2.53 11.17 -19.85
N ASP A 51 -3.37 11.04 -18.81
CA ASP A 51 -4.34 12.10 -18.46
C ASP A 51 -3.97 12.94 -17.22
N ARG A 52 -2.92 12.58 -16.49
CA ARG A 52 -2.54 13.29 -15.25
C ARG A 52 -1.73 14.55 -15.55
N LYS A 53 -2.15 15.69 -14.99
CA LYS A 53 -1.45 16.96 -15.16
C LYS A 53 -0.43 17.16 -14.05
N LEU A 54 0.84 17.37 -14.41
CA LEU A 54 1.89 17.69 -13.44
C LEU A 54 1.59 19.03 -12.77
N LEU A 55 1.49 19.03 -11.43
CA LEU A 55 1.27 20.24 -10.64
C LEU A 55 2.57 20.80 -10.09
N LYS A 56 3.40 19.93 -9.48
CA LYS A 56 4.59 20.39 -8.73
C LYS A 56 5.66 19.30 -8.68
N ILE A 57 6.92 19.75 -8.63
CA ILE A 57 8.08 18.90 -8.40
C ILE A 57 8.72 19.35 -7.09
N VAL A 58 8.91 18.40 -6.16
CA VAL A 58 9.50 18.67 -4.84
C VAL A 58 10.61 17.69 -4.49
N ASP A 59 11.55 18.14 -3.67
CA ASP A 59 12.57 17.29 -3.02
C ASP A 59 12.02 16.63 -1.74
N ILE A 60 12.79 15.73 -1.11
CA ILE A 60 12.51 15.12 0.21
C ILE A 60 12.25 16.15 1.32
N LEU A 61 12.75 17.38 1.14
CA LEU A 61 12.54 18.50 2.06
C LEU A 61 11.32 19.36 1.70
N GLY A 62 10.55 19.01 0.67
CA GLY A 62 9.34 19.73 0.26
C GLY A 62 9.58 21.06 -0.46
N ARG A 63 10.83 21.37 -0.82
CA ARG A 63 11.21 22.55 -1.61
C ARG A 63 10.83 22.35 -3.07
N GLU A 64 10.37 23.41 -3.73
CA GLU A 64 10.19 23.42 -5.18
C GLU A 64 11.54 23.34 -5.88
N VAL A 65 11.67 22.41 -6.82
CA VAL A 65 12.94 22.18 -7.53
C VAL A 65 12.72 22.34 -9.03
N ASN A 66 13.65 23.05 -9.68
CA ASN A 66 13.76 23.12 -11.12
C ASN A 66 14.64 21.95 -11.62
N PRO A 67 14.11 20.97 -12.38
CA PRO A 67 14.88 19.79 -12.80
C PRO A 67 16.07 20.10 -13.70
N ASN A 68 16.09 21.27 -14.33
CA ASN A 68 17.15 21.69 -15.26
C ASN A 68 18.36 22.31 -14.55
N GLU A 69 18.21 22.71 -13.29
CA GLU A 69 19.25 23.43 -12.53
C GLU A 69 19.88 22.56 -11.44
N GLU A 70 19.14 21.57 -10.90
CA GLU A 70 19.61 20.70 -9.82
C GLU A 70 19.76 19.24 -10.30
N ILE A 71 20.91 18.91 -10.90
CA ILE A 71 21.15 17.62 -11.59
C ILE A 71 21.95 16.59 -10.74
N CYS A 72 22.51 16.97 -9.58
CA CYS A 72 23.27 16.03 -8.76
C CYS A 72 22.35 15.26 -7.77
N ASN A 73 22.35 13.92 -7.89
CA ASN A 73 21.93 12.88 -6.91
C ASN A 73 20.65 13.10 -6.08
N THR A 74 19.74 13.97 -6.52
CA THR A 74 18.56 14.37 -5.75
C THR A 74 17.36 13.45 -6.03
N SER A 75 16.58 13.17 -4.99
CA SER A 75 15.33 12.41 -5.10
C SER A 75 14.16 13.36 -5.33
N LEU A 76 13.59 13.35 -6.53
CA LEU A 76 12.48 14.21 -6.92
C LEU A 76 11.14 13.48 -6.79
N PHE A 77 10.14 14.19 -6.30
CA PHE A 77 8.74 13.77 -6.25
C PHE A 77 7.90 14.64 -7.18
N TYR A 78 7.23 14.00 -8.12
CA TYR A 78 6.30 14.60 -9.07
C TYR A 78 4.89 14.42 -8.52
N ILE A 79 4.22 15.54 -8.25
CA ILE A 79 2.87 15.58 -7.68
C ILE A 79 1.91 15.95 -8.81
N TYR A 80 0.87 15.14 -8.97
CA TYR A 80 -0.14 15.28 -10.03
C TYR A 80 -1.49 15.74 -9.46
N ASP A 81 -2.38 16.19 -10.32
CA ASP A 81 -3.69 16.74 -9.98
C ASP A 81 -4.71 15.70 -9.50
N ASP A 82 -4.54 14.45 -9.90
CA ASP A 82 -5.29 13.29 -9.40
C ASP A 82 -4.86 12.84 -7.99
N GLY A 83 -3.86 13.50 -7.40
CA GLY A 83 -3.29 13.17 -6.09
C GLY A 83 -2.25 12.05 -6.12
N SER A 84 -1.90 11.52 -7.30
CA SER A 84 -0.81 10.56 -7.44
C SER A 84 0.55 11.23 -7.25
N VAL A 85 1.54 10.45 -6.81
CA VAL A 85 2.92 10.91 -6.61
C VAL A 85 3.89 9.91 -7.24
N GLU A 86 4.83 10.41 -8.04
CA GLU A 86 5.88 9.61 -8.67
C GLU A 86 7.25 10.04 -8.19
N LYS A 87 8.08 9.07 -7.79
CA LYS A 87 9.44 9.31 -7.31
C LYS A 87 10.45 9.02 -8.42
N LYS A 88 11.32 9.97 -8.73
CA LYS A 88 12.44 9.82 -9.66
C LYS A 88 13.76 10.11 -8.96
N ILE A 89 14.71 9.19 -9.05
CA ILE A 89 16.07 9.39 -8.54
C ILE A 89 16.95 9.62 -9.76
N ILE A 90 17.61 10.77 -9.81
CA ILE A 90 18.60 11.08 -10.84
C ILE A 90 19.96 10.84 -10.20
N ILE A 91 20.77 9.99 -10.82
CA ILE A 91 22.15 9.69 -10.40
C ILE A 91 23.04 10.09 -11.58
N GLU A 92 24.17 10.75 -11.31
CA GLU A 92 25.20 11.06 -12.30
C GLU A 92 26.02 9.80 -12.68
#